data_AF-A0A2A6BC57-F1
#
_entry.id   AF-A0A2A6BC57-F1
#
_cell.length_a   1.000
_cell.length_b   1.000
_cell.length_c   1.000
_cell.angle_alpha   90.00
_cell.angle_beta   90.00
_cell.angle_gamma   90.00
#
_symmetry.space_group_name_H-M   'P 1'
#
loop_
_entity.id
_entity.type
_entity.pdbx_description
1 polymer ?
#
loop_
_entity_poly.entity_id
_entity_poly.type
_entity_poly.pdbx_seq_one_letter_code
_entity_poly.pdbx_strand_id
1 'polypeptide(L)'
;MHLPGRIDGGANCQAIRRVKKRVASDEDTLKIYGYRTSKARTIAFWTLSIVTLGISRLFLHWSEKLYIKVRATPCNLDQADMMLVIDDHDVHTIRPVVETKAATGEHLVLPNERGDEMIQVDRFKWFTFRKMKYVWFESECKYITPADIDSTVKVSVLQSSDQSSGLDSTEVARRMLTYGPNLIAVNLKPILVLLFKEAITPFYIFQVFSVAIWHSNQYAAYAR
;
A
#
# COMPACT_ATOMS: atom_id res chain seq x y z
N MET A 1 17.25 -39.66 13.10
CA MET A 1 17.37 -38.76 11.93
C MET A 1 15.97 -38.49 11.42
N HIS A 2 15.36 -37.38 11.85
CA HIS A 2 14.02 -36.97 11.45
C HIS A 2 14.15 -35.66 10.68
N LEU A 3 13.76 -35.68 9.41
CA LEU A 3 13.61 -34.51 8.55
C LEU A 3 12.44 -33.66 9.09
N PRO A 4 12.56 -32.33 9.22
CA PRO A 4 11.40 -31.50 9.46
C PRO A 4 10.61 -31.35 8.15
N GLY A 5 9.30 -31.60 8.26
CA GLY A 5 8.34 -31.54 7.17
C GLY A 5 8.31 -30.18 6.51
N ARG A 6 8.48 -30.20 5.20
CA ARG A 6 8.15 -29.11 4.30
C ARG A 6 6.63 -28.92 4.32
N ILE A 7 6.17 -27.79 4.81
CA ILE A 7 4.76 -27.40 4.79
C ILE A 7 4.45 -26.91 3.37
N ASP A 8 4.30 -27.84 2.43
CA ASP A 8 3.70 -27.55 1.11
C ASP A 8 2.18 -27.43 1.30
N GLY A 9 1.77 -26.39 2.03
CA GLY A 9 0.39 -25.96 2.19
C GLY A 9 0.11 -24.78 1.27
N GLY A 10 0.24 -24.99 -0.05
CA GLY A 10 -0.10 -23.97 -1.04
C GLY A 10 -1.61 -23.71 -1.01
N ALA A 11 -2.04 -22.78 -0.16
CA ALA A 11 -3.40 -22.26 -0.19
C ALA A 11 -3.65 -21.70 -1.60
N ASN A 12 -4.56 -22.33 -2.34
CA ASN A 12 -4.87 -21.93 -3.71
C ASN A 12 -5.70 -20.63 -3.71
N CYS A 13 -5.04 -19.50 -3.44
CA CYS A 13 -5.63 -18.16 -3.46
C CYS A 13 -6.09 -17.72 -4.87
N GLN A 14 -5.87 -18.55 -5.93
CA GLN A 14 -6.16 -18.18 -7.31
C GLN A 14 -7.67 -18.14 -7.62
N ALA A 15 -8.50 -18.83 -6.85
CA ALA A 15 -9.93 -19.00 -7.15
C ALA A 15 -10.85 -17.87 -6.64
N ILE A 16 -10.34 -16.93 -5.83
CA ILE A 16 -11.22 -15.94 -5.18
C ILE A 16 -11.38 -14.68 -6.06
N ARG A 17 -12.26 -14.78 -7.06
CA ARG A 17 -12.72 -13.62 -7.85
C ARG A 17 -13.40 -12.60 -6.93
N ARG A 18 -12.97 -11.33 -7.03
CA ARG A 18 -13.56 -10.16 -6.37
C ARG A 18 -13.70 -10.32 -4.85
N VAL A 19 -12.59 -10.49 -4.15
CA VAL A 19 -12.64 -10.63 -2.69
C VAL A 19 -12.98 -9.29 -2.04
N LYS A 20 -14.27 -9.07 -1.78
CA LYS A 20 -14.76 -8.15 -0.75
C LYS A 20 -14.42 -8.76 0.61
N LYS A 21 -13.15 -8.70 1.04
CA LYS A 21 -12.77 -9.12 2.39
C LYS A 21 -12.91 -7.91 3.30
N ARG A 22 -13.88 -8.00 4.22
CA ARG A 22 -14.06 -7.06 5.33
C ARG A 22 -12.95 -7.32 6.32
N VAL A 23 -12.04 -6.37 6.47
CA VAL A 23 -11.20 -6.30 7.66
C VAL A 23 -11.96 -5.37 8.60
N ALA A 24 -12.55 -5.95 9.64
CA ALA A 24 -13.14 -5.19 10.73
C ALA A 24 -11.99 -4.83 11.67
N SER A 25 -11.65 -3.55 11.74
CA SER A 25 -10.76 -3.01 12.76
C SER A 25 -11.65 -2.29 13.74
N ASP A 26 -12.10 -3.00 14.78
CA ASP A 26 -12.94 -2.66 15.97
C ASP A 26 -14.11 -1.66 15.83
N GLU A 27 -14.02 -0.64 14.97
CA GLU A 27 -15.08 0.34 14.66
C GLU A 27 -15.31 0.57 13.15
N ASP A 28 -14.34 0.29 12.27
CA ASP A 28 -14.43 0.56 10.81
C ASP A 28 -14.41 -0.73 9.95
N THR A 29 -15.27 -0.84 8.94
CA THR A 29 -15.20 -1.91 7.93
C THR A 29 -14.43 -1.45 6.68
N LEU A 30 -13.24 -2.02 6.50
CA LEU A 30 -12.41 -1.72 5.33
C LEU A 30 -12.63 -2.76 4.23
N LYS A 31 -12.88 -2.30 3.00
CA LYS A 31 -12.94 -3.16 1.80
C LYS A 31 -11.64 -3.00 1.01
N ILE A 32 -10.91 -4.09 0.84
CA ILE A 32 -9.61 -4.09 0.17
C ILE A 32 -9.71 -4.76 -1.20
N TYR A 33 -9.18 -4.10 -2.25
CA TYR A 33 -9.09 -4.66 -3.60
C TYR A 33 -7.66 -4.61 -4.14
N GLY A 34 -7.21 -5.72 -4.71
CA GLY A 34 -5.90 -5.82 -5.35
C GLY A 34 -5.91 -5.31 -6.79
N TYR A 35 -4.90 -4.54 -7.14
CA TYR A 35 -4.62 -4.07 -8.49
C TYR A 35 -3.18 -4.37 -8.88
N ARG A 36 -2.98 -4.84 -10.11
CA ARG A 36 -1.67 -5.08 -10.70
C ARG A 36 -1.37 -4.02 -11.74
N THR A 37 -0.17 -3.47 -11.69
CA THR A 37 0.27 -2.50 -12.68
C THR A 37 0.72 -3.22 -13.95
N SER A 38 0.22 -2.78 -15.12
CA SER A 38 0.64 -3.36 -16.39
C SER A 38 1.69 -2.46 -17.05
N LYS A 39 2.86 -3.02 -17.37
CA LYS A 39 3.94 -2.30 -18.05
C LYS A 39 3.48 -1.79 -19.42
N ALA A 40 2.72 -2.58 -20.18
CA ALA A 40 2.21 -2.17 -21.50
C ALA A 40 1.26 -0.97 -21.41
N ARG A 41 0.31 -0.99 -20.47
CA ARG A 41 -0.61 0.13 -20.25
C ARG A 41 0.10 1.37 -19.73
N THR A 42 1.12 1.19 -18.90
CA THR A 42 1.95 2.28 -18.41
C THR A 42 2.73 2.92 -19.56
N ILE A 43 3.32 2.12 -20.45
CA ILE A 43 4.03 2.62 -21.65
C ILE A 43 3.06 3.37 -22.56
N ALA A 44 1.89 2.80 -22.86
CA ALA A 44 0.88 3.48 -23.67
C ALA A 44 0.44 4.82 -23.06
N PHE A 45 0.28 4.88 -21.73
CA PHE A 45 0.00 6.12 -21.01
C PHE A 45 1.13 7.15 -21.16
N TRP A 46 2.39 6.73 -21.05
CA TRP A 46 3.54 7.63 -21.25
C TRP A 46 3.61 8.16 -22.69
N THR A 47 3.41 7.29 -23.68
CA THR A 47 3.37 7.70 -25.10
C THR A 47 2.26 8.73 -25.33
N LEU A 48 1.06 8.48 -24.82
CA LEU A 48 -0.06 9.43 -24.93
C LEU A 48 0.24 10.75 -24.21
N SER A 49 0.91 10.69 -23.06
CA SER A 49 1.33 11.88 -22.32
C SER A 49 2.34 12.73 -23.09
N ILE A 50 3.26 12.12 -23.85
CA ILE A 50 4.22 12.85 -24.69
C ILE A 50 3.50 13.51 -25.87
N VAL A 51 2.61 12.78 -26.55
CA VAL A 51 1.83 13.29 -27.70
C VAL A 51 0.93 14.48 -27.31
N THR A 52 0.39 14.45 -26.09
CA THR A 52 -0.50 15.51 -25.58
C THR A 52 0.25 16.63 -24.85
N LEU A 53 1.59 16.70 -24.96
CA LEU A 53 2.43 17.68 -24.25
C LEU A 53 2.17 17.73 -22.73
N GLY A 54 1.79 16.60 -22.14
CA GLY A 54 1.52 16.48 -20.70
C GLY A 54 0.12 16.90 -20.26
N ILE A 55 -0.75 17.39 -21.15
CA ILE A 55 -2.13 17.78 -20.82
C ILE A 55 -2.91 16.57 -20.28
N SER A 56 -2.74 15.38 -20.88
CA SER A 56 -3.41 14.18 -20.39
C SER A 56 -3.01 13.83 -18.95
N ARG A 57 -1.74 14.02 -18.56
CA ARG A 57 -1.26 13.81 -17.20
C ARG A 57 -1.91 14.77 -16.19
N LEU A 58 -2.20 16.00 -16.60
CA LEU A 58 -2.88 17.00 -15.77
C LEU A 58 -4.34 16.59 -15.49
N PHE A 59 -5.07 16.19 -16.53
CA PHE A 59 -6.44 15.67 -16.38
C PHE A 59 -6.50 14.40 -15.54
N LEU A 60 -5.54 13.49 -15.74
CA LEU A 60 -5.45 12.25 -14.95
C LEU A 60 -5.02 12.50 -13.51
N HIS A 61 -4.24 13.54 -13.23
CA HIS A 61 -3.92 13.95 -11.86
C HIS A 61 -5.17 14.39 -11.09
N TRP A 62 -6.13 15.02 -11.75
CA TRP A 62 -7.38 15.44 -11.11
C TRP A 62 -8.35 14.27 -10.89
N SER A 63 -8.30 13.24 -11.74
CA SER A 63 -9.13 12.04 -11.59
C SER A 63 -8.32 10.81 -11.19
N GLU A 64 -8.12 10.64 -9.88
CA GLU A 64 -7.43 9.47 -9.30
C GLU A 64 -8.08 8.14 -9.75
N LYS A 65 -9.40 8.12 -9.92
CA LYS A 65 -10.15 6.94 -10.40
C LYS A 65 -9.79 6.55 -11.84
N LEU A 66 -9.64 7.53 -12.74
CA LEU A 66 -9.24 7.28 -14.13
C LEU A 66 -7.78 6.83 -14.19
N TYR A 67 -6.92 7.44 -13.39
CA TYR A 67 -5.50 7.09 -13.33
C TYR A 67 -5.27 5.59 -13.05
N ILE A 68 -5.99 5.02 -12.07
CA ILE A 68 -5.94 3.57 -11.80
C ILE A 68 -6.49 2.77 -12.97
N LYS A 69 -7.69 3.12 -13.48
CA LYS A 69 -8.34 2.36 -14.55
C LYS A 69 -7.47 2.24 -15.80
N VAL A 70 -6.71 3.29 -16.09
CA VAL A 70 -5.78 3.33 -17.23
C VAL A 70 -4.53 2.50 -16.94
N ARG A 71 -3.91 2.65 -15.76
CA ARG A 71 -2.59 2.06 -15.48
C ARG A 71 -2.64 0.64 -14.90
N ALA A 72 -3.71 0.29 -14.21
CA ALA A 72 -3.80 -0.95 -13.44
C ALA A 72 -5.01 -1.81 -13.86
N THR A 73 -4.88 -3.10 -13.63
CA THR A 73 -5.93 -4.10 -13.84
C THR A 73 -6.28 -4.76 -12.51
N PRO A 74 -7.55 -5.06 -12.24
CA PRO A 74 -7.94 -5.78 -11.03
C PRO A 74 -7.24 -7.15 -11.01
N CYS A 75 -6.70 -7.54 -9.86
CA CYS A 75 -6.01 -8.82 -9.68
C CYS A 75 -6.35 -9.42 -8.30
N ASN A 76 -5.92 -10.66 -8.09
CA ASN A 76 -5.99 -11.29 -6.78
C ASN A 76 -5.08 -10.56 -5.80
N LEU A 77 -5.45 -10.58 -4.51
CA LEU A 77 -4.74 -9.86 -3.45
C LEU A 77 -3.27 -10.31 -3.28
N ASP A 78 -2.97 -11.56 -3.62
CA ASP A 78 -1.60 -12.06 -3.61
C ASP A 78 -0.73 -11.38 -4.69
N GLN A 79 -1.22 -11.23 -5.92
CA GLN A 79 -0.44 -10.66 -7.03
C GLN A 79 -0.55 -9.13 -7.16
N ALA A 80 -1.07 -8.47 -6.12
CA ALA A 80 -1.35 -7.04 -6.17
C ALA A 80 -0.10 -6.21 -5.87
N ASP A 81 0.22 -5.30 -6.79
CA ASP A 81 1.25 -4.26 -6.59
C ASP A 81 0.66 -3.06 -5.84
N MET A 82 -0.65 -2.86 -5.98
CA MET A 82 -1.40 -1.72 -5.44
C MET A 82 -2.67 -2.23 -4.77
N MET A 83 -3.00 -1.65 -3.62
CA MET A 83 -4.23 -1.89 -2.89
C MET A 83 -5.15 -0.68 -2.97
N LEU A 84 -6.40 -0.91 -3.33
CA LEU A 84 -7.48 0.04 -3.16
C LEU A 84 -8.21 -0.29 -1.87
N VAL A 85 -8.10 0.59 -0.89
CA VAL A 85 -8.81 0.51 0.39
C VAL A 85 -10.01 1.46 0.31
N ILE A 86 -11.20 0.92 0.54
CA ILE A 86 -12.45 1.68 0.62
C ILE A 86 -12.92 1.65 2.07
N ASP A 87 -13.09 2.84 2.63
CA ASP A 87 -13.62 3.05 3.97
C ASP A 87 -15.16 2.96 3.99
N ASP A 88 -15.77 2.96 5.18
CA ASP A 88 -17.23 2.94 5.34
C ASP A 88 -17.91 4.16 4.69
N HIS A 89 -17.19 5.28 4.60
CA HIS A 89 -17.61 6.51 3.93
C HIS A 89 -17.48 6.49 2.39
N ASP A 90 -17.24 5.32 1.77
CA ASP A 90 -16.94 5.14 0.33
C ASP A 90 -15.78 6.03 -0.17
N VAL A 91 -14.83 6.34 0.72
CA VAL A 91 -13.61 7.06 0.37
C VAL A 91 -12.59 6.06 -0.17
N HIS A 92 -12.18 6.26 -1.41
CA HIS A 92 -11.29 5.37 -2.14
C HIS A 92 -9.85 5.82 -1.95
N THR A 93 -9.02 5.05 -1.24
CA THR A 93 -7.60 5.34 -1.01
C THR A 93 -6.72 4.27 -1.61
N ILE A 94 -5.71 4.68 -2.37
CA ILE A 94 -4.76 3.76 -3.01
C ILE A 94 -3.49 3.71 -2.18
N ARG A 95 -2.96 2.51 -1.95
CA ARG A 95 -1.67 2.29 -1.29
C ARG A 95 -0.82 1.29 -2.05
N PRO A 96 0.48 1.57 -2.27
CA PRO A 96 1.38 0.58 -2.83
C PRO A 96 1.60 -0.56 -1.83
N VAL A 97 1.69 -1.78 -2.36
CA VAL A 97 2.12 -2.94 -1.57
C VAL A 97 3.64 -2.96 -1.57
N VAL A 98 4.21 -3.10 -0.38
CA VAL A 98 5.65 -3.26 -0.19
C VAL A 98 5.93 -4.72 0.10
N GLU A 99 6.82 -5.32 -0.66
CA GLU A 99 7.35 -6.65 -0.36
C GLU A 99 8.69 -6.48 0.37
N THR A 100 8.76 -7.01 1.59
CA THR A 100 10.02 -7.08 2.34
C THR A 100 10.58 -8.49 2.19
N LYS A 101 11.83 -8.58 1.75
CA LYS A 101 12.58 -9.83 1.61
C LYS A 101 13.65 -9.89 2.68
N ALA A 102 13.85 -11.06 3.24
CA ALA A 102 14.93 -11.32 4.17
C ALA A 102 16.28 -11.11 3.45
N ALA A 103 17.17 -10.31 4.05
CA ALA A 103 18.53 -10.16 3.56
C ALA A 103 19.33 -11.45 3.84
N THR A 104 20.40 -11.69 3.08
CA THR A 104 21.23 -12.90 3.22
C THR A 104 21.82 -12.98 4.64
N GLY A 105 21.29 -13.89 5.47
CA GLY A 105 21.70 -14.09 6.87
C GLY A 105 20.74 -13.52 7.92
N GLU A 106 19.73 -12.75 7.52
CA GLU A 106 18.64 -12.32 8.41
C GLU A 106 17.39 -13.15 8.13
N HIS A 107 16.57 -13.36 9.17
CA HIS A 107 15.31 -14.08 9.04
C HIS A 107 14.19 -13.21 9.59
N LEU A 108 13.25 -12.83 8.72
CA LEU A 108 12.07 -12.08 9.14
C LEU A 108 11.18 -12.99 9.99
N VAL A 109 10.55 -12.40 11.00
CA VAL A 109 9.61 -13.12 11.88
C VAL A 109 8.24 -12.51 11.73
N LEU A 110 7.22 -13.33 11.55
CA LEU A 110 5.83 -12.91 11.57
C LEU A 110 5.10 -13.67 12.68
N PRO A 111 4.20 -13.02 13.42
CA PRO A 111 3.35 -13.73 14.36
C PRO A 111 2.48 -14.71 13.58
N ASN A 112 2.31 -15.91 14.14
CA ASN A 112 1.39 -16.91 13.63
C ASN A 112 -0.05 -16.39 13.71
N GLU A 113 -0.98 -17.04 13.01
CA GLU A 113 -2.40 -16.69 12.96
C GLU A 113 -3.06 -16.55 14.34
N ARG A 114 -2.53 -17.28 15.34
CA ARG A 114 -3.01 -17.27 16.73
C ARG A 114 -2.26 -16.29 17.63
N GLY A 115 -1.19 -15.68 17.13
CA GLY A 115 -0.26 -14.83 17.88
C GLY A 115 0.62 -15.55 18.91
N ASP A 116 0.46 -16.87 19.07
CA ASP A 116 1.16 -17.65 20.10
C ASP A 116 2.65 -17.87 19.79
N GLU A 117 3.04 -17.94 18.51
CA GLU A 117 4.41 -18.23 18.07
C GLU A 117 4.84 -17.32 16.92
N MET A 118 6.14 -17.06 16.82
CA MET A 118 6.75 -16.33 15.71
C MET A 118 7.25 -17.30 14.63
N ILE A 119 6.69 -17.20 13.42
CA ILE A 119 7.09 -17.98 12.25
C ILE A 119 8.18 -17.23 11.48
N GLN A 120 9.22 -17.96 11.06
CA GLN A 120 10.25 -17.41 10.20
C GLN A 120 9.77 -17.40 8.75
N VAL A 121 9.87 -16.24 8.09
CA VAL A 121 9.40 -16.08 6.72
C VAL A 121 10.47 -15.40 5.87
N ASP A 122 10.75 -15.93 4.68
CA ASP A 122 11.76 -15.36 3.78
C ASP A 122 11.30 -14.07 3.10
N ARG A 123 9.98 -13.90 2.95
CA ARG A 123 9.36 -12.72 2.35
C ARG A 123 7.95 -12.53 2.86
N PHE A 124 7.55 -11.29 3.03
CA PHE A 124 6.14 -10.97 3.26
C PHE A 124 5.76 -9.65 2.60
N LYS A 125 4.47 -9.55 2.25
CA LYS A 125 3.89 -8.36 1.64
C LYS A 125 3.12 -7.59 2.71
N TRP A 126 3.23 -6.28 2.69
CA TRP A 126 2.49 -5.41 3.59
C TRP A 126 2.17 -4.08 2.94
N PHE A 127 1.17 -3.39 3.48
CA PHE A 127 0.88 -2.00 3.11
C PHE A 127 0.49 -1.22 4.36
N THR A 128 0.55 0.12 4.27
CA THR A 128 0.13 1.00 5.36
C THR A 128 -1.10 1.80 4.97
N PHE A 129 -2.12 1.78 5.81
CA PHE A 129 -3.32 2.60 5.66
C PHE A 129 -3.66 3.24 7.01
N ARG A 130 -3.97 4.55 7.02
CA ARG A 130 -4.20 5.33 8.26
C ARG A 130 -3.12 5.14 9.35
N LYS A 131 -1.84 4.98 8.95
CA LYS A 131 -0.69 4.66 9.82
C LYS A 131 -0.71 3.25 10.45
N MET A 132 -1.68 2.41 10.10
CA MET A 132 -1.74 1.00 10.48
C MET A 132 -1.10 0.13 9.40
N LYS A 133 -0.30 -0.86 9.82
CA LYS A 133 0.38 -1.81 8.93
C LYS A 133 -0.49 -3.06 8.77
N TYR A 134 -0.78 -3.41 7.52
CA TYR A 134 -1.51 -4.62 7.17
C TYR A 134 -0.56 -5.61 6.52
N VAL A 135 -0.47 -6.82 7.08
CA VAL A 135 0.43 -7.89 6.60
C VAL A 135 -0.39 -8.95 5.87
N TRP A 136 0.14 -9.43 4.75
CA TRP A 136 -0.46 -10.52 3.98
C TRP A 136 -0.13 -11.88 4.58
N PHE A 137 -1.15 -12.66 4.89
CA PHE A 137 -1.04 -14.06 5.26
C PHE A 137 -1.49 -14.95 4.10
N GLU A 138 -0.59 -15.80 3.63
CA GLU A 138 -0.82 -16.70 2.49
C GLU A 138 -1.82 -17.81 2.84
N SER A 139 -1.77 -18.32 4.07
CA SER A 139 -2.66 -19.37 4.60
C SER A 139 -4.15 -19.00 4.54
N GLU A 140 -4.51 -17.78 4.97
CA GLU A 140 -5.89 -17.28 4.93
C GLU A 140 -6.23 -16.45 3.68
N CYS A 141 -5.23 -16.19 2.82
CA CYS A 141 -5.31 -15.22 1.74
C CYS A 141 -5.91 -13.88 2.21
N LYS A 142 -5.48 -13.35 3.36
CA LYS A 142 -6.07 -12.17 4.02
C LYS A 142 -5.00 -11.18 4.50
N TYR A 143 -5.34 -9.90 4.50
CA TYR A 143 -4.58 -8.86 5.18
C TYR A 143 -5.08 -8.70 6.62
N ILE A 144 -4.16 -8.81 7.57
CA ILE A 144 -4.45 -8.71 9.01
C ILE A 144 -3.46 -7.71 9.62
N THR A 145 -3.95 -6.93 10.60
CA THR A 145 -3.09 -6.04 11.37
C THR A 145 -2.35 -6.86 12.42
N PRO A 146 -1.05 -6.65 12.65
CA PRO A 146 -0.35 -7.32 13.75
C PRO A 146 -1.05 -7.14 15.11
N ALA A 147 -1.67 -5.98 15.36
CA ALA A 147 -2.46 -5.72 16.55
C ALA A 147 -3.70 -6.64 16.70
N ASP A 148 -4.35 -7.00 15.58
CA ASP A 148 -5.50 -7.93 15.58
C ASP A 148 -5.05 -9.37 15.91
N ILE A 149 -3.79 -9.69 15.60
CA ILE A 149 -3.19 -10.99 15.92
C ILE A 149 -2.82 -11.03 17.40
N ASP A 150 -2.20 -9.95 17.90
CA ASP A 150 -1.82 -9.83 19.31
C ASP A 150 -3.05 -9.88 20.24
N SER A 151 -4.21 -9.37 19.79
CA SER A 151 -5.47 -9.46 20.55
C SER A 151 -6.10 -10.86 20.56
N THR A 152 -5.68 -11.73 19.64
CA THR A 152 -6.14 -13.13 19.56
C THR A 152 -5.35 -14.05 20.51
N VAL A 153 -4.22 -13.58 21.02
CA VAL A 153 -3.37 -14.33 21.96
C VAL A 153 -4.13 -14.63 23.25
N LYS A 154 -4.15 -15.90 23.66
CA LYS A 154 -4.82 -16.29 24.89
C LYS A 154 -4.04 -15.80 26.11
N VAL A 155 -4.78 -15.27 27.09
CA VAL A 155 -4.21 -14.85 28.39
C VAL A 155 -3.41 -15.97 29.07
N SER A 156 -3.79 -17.23 28.88
CA SER A 156 -3.05 -18.40 29.40
C SER A 156 -1.62 -18.50 28.87
N VAL A 157 -1.37 -18.09 27.63
CA VAL A 157 -0.02 -18.08 27.04
C VAL A 157 0.82 -16.97 27.67
N LEU A 158 0.21 -15.80 27.92
CA LEU A 158 0.84 -14.69 28.63
C LEU A 158 1.12 -15.00 30.11
N GLN A 159 0.28 -15.81 30.75
CA GLN A 159 0.43 -16.23 32.15
C GLN A 159 1.41 -17.39 32.34
N SER A 160 1.48 -18.33 31.38
CA SER A 160 2.43 -19.44 31.43
C SER A 160 3.85 -19.03 31.04
N SER A 161 4.00 -17.92 30.34
CA SER A 161 5.27 -17.23 30.14
C SER A 161 5.65 -16.43 31.38
N ASP A 162 5.87 -17.13 32.50
CA ASP A 162 6.56 -16.64 33.71
C ASP A 162 8.06 -16.38 33.44
N GLN A 163 8.38 -15.89 32.23
CA GLN A 163 9.72 -15.49 31.82
C GLN A 163 10.04 -14.13 32.45
N SER A 164 10.56 -14.18 33.68
CA SER A 164 11.25 -13.06 34.33
C SER A 164 12.46 -12.55 33.53
N SER A 165 12.87 -13.26 32.48
CA SER A 165 13.86 -12.82 31.49
C SER A 165 13.15 -12.27 30.24
N GLY A 166 13.43 -11.02 29.87
CA GLY A 166 12.95 -10.44 28.62
C GLY A 166 13.45 -11.17 27.36
N LEU A 167 13.02 -10.69 26.20
CA LEU A 167 13.43 -11.27 24.91
C LEU A 167 14.92 -11.09 24.67
N ASP A 168 15.52 -12.09 24.02
CA ASP A 168 16.91 -12.00 23.56
C ASP A 168 17.09 -10.88 22.53
N SER A 169 18.27 -10.26 22.55
CA SER A 169 18.64 -9.17 21.64
C SER A 169 18.49 -9.52 20.16
N THR A 170 18.76 -10.79 19.80
CA THR A 170 18.61 -11.26 18.42
C THR A 170 17.14 -11.36 18.00
N GLU A 171 16.28 -11.81 18.91
CA GLU A 171 14.83 -11.88 18.69
C GLU A 171 14.21 -10.48 18.63
N VAL A 172 14.67 -9.55 19.48
CA VAL A 172 14.26 -8.14 19.42
C VAL A 172 14.65 -7.53 18.07
N ALA A 173 15.88 -7.75 17.59
CA ALA A 173 16.30 -7.26 16.29
C ALA A 173 15.42 -7.78 15.14
N ARG A 174 15.05 -9.07 15.18
CA ARG A 174 14.15 -9.68 14.19
C ARG A 174 12.75 -9.09 14.24
N ARG A 175 12.20 -8.87 15.44
CA ARG A 175 10.89 -8.21 15.62
C ARG A 175 10.94 -6.75 15.20
N MET A 176 12.05 -6.04 15.41
CA MET A 176 12.22 -4.67 14.95
C MET A 176 12.18 -4.55 13.42
N LEU A 177 12.67 -5.55 12.67
CA LEU A 177 12.52 -5.58 11.21
C LEU A 177 11.05 -5.72 10.78
N THR A 178 10.23 -6.42 11.56
CA THR A 178 8.82 -6.66 11.25
C THR A 178 7.91 -5.53 11.71
N TYR A 179 7.98 -5.12 12.98
CA TYR A 179 7.10 -4.11 13.56
C TYR A 179 7.61 -2.69 13.29
N GLY A 180 8.92 -2.52 13.13
CA GLY A 180 9.56 -1.21 13.07
C GLY A 180 9.82 -0.61 14.46
N PRO A 181 10.42 0.59 14.51
CA PRO A 181 10.68 1.28 15.76
C PRO A 181 9.37 1.83 16.36
N ASN A 182 9.27 1.79 17.70
CA ASN A 182 8.18 2.45 18.44
C ASN A 182 8.44 3.97 18.50
N LEU A 183 8.20 4.67 17.38
CA LEU A 183 8.42 6.11 17.25
C LEU A 183 7.24 6.78 16.53
N ILE A 184 6.71 7.84 17.11
CA ILE A 184 5.71 8.70 16.47
C ILE A 184 6.43 9.72 15.60
N ALA A 185 6.72 9.36 14.35
CA ALA A 185 7.32 10.26 13.38
C ALA A 185 6.24 11.06 12.61
N VAL A 186 6.27 12.40 12.74
CA VAL A 186 5.39 13.30 11.98
C VAL A 186 6.12 13.84 10.77
N ASN A 187 5.85 13.27 9.60
CA ASN A 187 6.44 13.74 8.34
C ASN A 187 5.69 14.96 7.82
N LEU A 188 6.32 16.14 7.90
CA LEU A 188 5.81 17.37 7.29
C LEU A 188 6.12 17.37 5.79
N LYS A 189 5.13 17.73 4.97
CA LYS A 189 5.37 17.95 3.54
C LYS A 189 6.08 19.29 3.37
N PRO A 190 7.11 19.38 2.50
CA PRO A 190 7.79 20.64 2.27
C PRO A 190 6.84 21.66 1.61
N ILE A 191 7.04 22.94 1.93
CA ILE A 191 6.19 24.05 1.47
C ILE A 191 6.09 24.09 -0.06
N LEU A 192 7.18 23.82 -0.77
CA LEU A 192 7.19 23.77 -2.23
C LEU A 192 6.23 22.72 -2.80
N VAL A 193 6.16 21.54 -2.18
CA VAL A 193 5.24 20.48 -2.64
C VAL A 193 3.79 20.89 -2.41
N LEU A 194 3.49 21.59 -1.31
CA LEU A 194 2.17 22.15 -1.04
C LEU A 194 1.81 23.24 -2.05
N LEU A 195 2.74 24.13 -2.36
CA LEU A 195 2.59 25.19 -3.36
C LEU A 195 2.29 24.62 -4.75
N PHE A 196 3.10 23.66 -5.23
CA PHE A 196 2.87 23.04 -6.54
C PHE A 196 1.54 22.29 -6.61
N LYS A 197 1.14 21.64 -5.51
CA LYS A 197 -0.16 20.96 -5.44
C LYS A 197 -1.32 21.95 -5.62
N GLU A 198 -1.19 23.14 -5.03
CA GLU A 198 -2.19 24.21 -5.16
C GLU A 198 -2.17 24.85 -6.55
N ALA A 199 -0.99 25.10 -7.12
CA ALA A 199 -0.84 25.70 -8.44
C ALA A 199 -1.40 24.84 -9.58
N ILE A 200 -1.50 23.52 -9.39
CA ILE A 200 -2.06 22.56 -10.37
C ILE A 200 -3.59 22.44 -10.22
N THR A 201 -4.23 23.22 -9.34
CA THR A 201 -5.70 23.23 -9.30
C THR A 201 -6.28 23.79 -10.60
N PRO A 202 -7.47 23.30 -11.03
CA PRO A 202 -8.09 23.72 -12.29
C PRO A 202 -8.25 25.25 -12.43
N PHE A 203 -8.45 25.94 -11.31
CA PHE A 203 -8.59 27.39 -11.25
C PHE A 203 -7.33 28.13 -11.73
N TYR A 204 -6.15 27.83 -11.17
CA TYR A 204 -4.91 28.51 -11.58
C TYR A 204 -4.47 28.14 -13.00
N ILE A 205 -4.71 26.90 -13.44
CA ILE A 205 -4.43 26.49 -14.82
C ILE A 205 -5.27 27.32 -15.80
N PHE A 206 -6.56 27.53 -15.50
CA PHE A 206 -7.43 28.37 -16.32
C PHE A 206 -6.98 29.84 -16.36
N GLN A 207 -6.50 30.37 -15.23
CA GLN A 207 -5.94 31.73 -15.18
C GLN A 207 -4.72 31.90 -16.09
N VAL A 208 -3.75 30.99 -16.00
CA VAL A 208 -2.55 31.02 -16.84
C VAL A 208 -2.91 30.88 -18.31
N PHE A 209 -3.85 30.00 -18.65
CA PHE A 209 -4.33 29.83 -20.02
C PHE A 209 -5.01 31.10 -20.55
N SER A 210 -5.81 31.77 -19.73
CA SER A 210 -6.49 33.03 -20.08
C SER A 210 -5.47 34.15 -20.36
N VAL A 211 -4.44 34.28 -19.53
CA VAL A 211 -3.35 35.25 -19.73
C VAL A 211 -2.53 34.92 -20.99
N ALA A 212 -2.25 33.64 -21.23
CA ALA A 212 -1.52 33.19 -22.42
C ALA A 212 -2.29 33.52 -23.71
N ILE A 213 -3.60 33.29 -23.74
CA ILE A 213 -4.46 33.69 -24.87
C ILE A 213 -4.43 35.21 -25.06
N TRP A 214 -4.59 35.97 -23.97
CA TRP A 214 -4.56 37.43 -24.01
C TRP A 214 -3.25 37.95 -24.63
N HIS A 215 -2.11 37.41 -24.18
CA HIS A 215 -0.80 37.76 -24.71
C HIS A 215 -0.64 37.37 -26.19
N SER A 216 -1.11 36.19 -26.58
CA SER A 216 -1.06 35.75 -27.99
C SER A 216 -1.89 36.66 -28.91
N ASN A 217 -3.03 37.18 -28.42
CA ASN A 217 -3.89 38.05 -29.21
C ASN A 217 -3.30 39.45 -29.43
N GLN A 218 -2.40 39.93 -28.55
CA GLN A 218 -1.78 41.26 -28.69
C GLN A 218 -0.61 41.34 -29.68
N TYR A 219 -0.10 40.23 -30.22
CA TYR A 219 1.01 40.25 -31.20
C TYR A 219 0.57 40.13 -32.66
N ALA A 220 -0.58 39.52 -32.95
CA ALA A 220 -1.03 39.32 -34.33
C ALA A 220 -1.52 40.62 -35.01
N ALA A 221 -1.92 41.64 -34.22
CA ALA A 221 -2.46 42.90 -34.74
C ALA A 221 -1.40 43.99 -34.99
N TYR A 222 -0.18 43.85 -34.45
CA TYR A 222 0.89 44.85 -34.58
C TYR A 222 1.95 44.47 -35.64
N ALA A 223 1.86 43.28 -36.21
CA ALA A 223 2.77 42.77 -37.25
C ALA A 223 2.25 43.03 -38.68
N ARG A 224 1.51 44.13 -38.89
CA ARG A 224 1.05 44.56 -40.22
C ARG A 224 1.29 46.04 -40.42
#